data_AF-A0A0G0NKZ1-F1
#
_entry.id   AF-A0A0G0NKZ1-F1
#
_cell.length_a   1.000
_cell.length_b   1.000
_cell.length_c   1.000
_cell.angle_alpha   90.00
_cell.angle_beta   90.00
_cell.angle_gamma   90.00
#
_symmetry.space_group_name_H-M   'P 1'
#
loop_
_entity.id
_entity.type
_entity.pdbx_description
1 polymer ?
#
loop_
_entity_poly.entity_id
_entity_poly.type
_entity_poly.pdbx_seq_one_letter_code
_entity_poly.pdbx_strand_id
1 'polypeptide(L)'
;MVGKVSFLAIDPSQGKLVGLVFTRGLFVKQAFVIAPKNIMNAGDGIIMISSPEAVDPINEIIRVRDVFQAKIDFFGMPTISESGQFIGHCKDLLVDKESFFIHRFYIQSGQSERIFSRDDVIGVTNKKLIVKDGALKQKVEDQKPLPSLNPAPALA
;
A
#
# COMPACT_ATOMS: atom_id res chain seq x y z
N MET A 1 -12.41 14.14 12.95
CA MET A 1 -12.14 12.87 12.23
C MET A 1 -13.02 12.85 10.97
N VAL A 2 -12.44 12.65 9.79
CA VAL A 2 -13.18 12.72 8.51
C VAL A 2 -13.77 11.36 8.08
N GLY A 3 -13.20 10.23 8.54
CA GLY A 3 -13.69 8.88 8.29
C GLY A 3 -12.64 7.81 8.57
N LYS A 4 -12.91 6.56 8.19
CA LYS A 4 -11.98 5.43 8.33
C LYS A 4 -11.58 4.90 6.95
N VAL A 5 -10.28 4.90 6.65
CA VAL A 5 -9.76 4.31 5.41
C VAL A 5 -10.04 2.81 5.40
N SER A 6 -10.63 2.35 4.31
CA SER A 6 -11.02 0.96 4.11
C SER A 6 -10.28 0.29 2.94
N PHE A 7 -9.70 1.07 2.03
CA PHE A 7 -9.06 0.52 0.84
C PHE A 7 -8.03 1.48 0.23
N LEU A 8 -6.88 0.95 -0.20
CA LEU A 8 -5.88 1.67 -0.99
C LEU A 8 -6.16 1.40 -2.47
N ALA A 9 -6.62 2.41 -3.20
CA ALA A 9 -6.81 2.27 -4.64
C ALA A 9 -5.46 2.42 -5.34
N ILE A 10 -4.89 1.30 -5.78
CA ILE A 10 -3.62 1.23 -6.49
C ILE A 10 -3.89 0.69 -7.90
N ASP A 11 -3.42 1.42 -8.92
CA ASP A 11 -3.47 0.97 -10.30
C ASP A 11 -2.57 -0.27 -10.46
N PRO A 12 -3.12 -1.46 -10.79
CA PRO A 12 -2.36 -2.70 -10.90
C PRO A 12 -1.37 -2.71 -12.09
N SER A 13 -1.62 -1.90 -13.12
CA SER A 13 -0.76 -1.85 -14.31
C SER A 13 0.53 -1.10 -14.03
N GLN A 14 0.44 -0.02 -13.24
CA GLN A 14 1.57 0.86 -12.95
C GLN A 14 2.14 0.64 -11.54
N GLY A 15 1.33 0.15 -10.60
CA GLY A 15 1.65 0.14 -9.16
C GLY A 15 1.52 1.53 -8.54
N LYS A 16 0.73 2.43 -9.13
CA LYS A 16 0.56 3.80 -8.65
C LYS A 16 -0.62 3.90 -7.70
N LEU A 17 -0.42 4.44 -6.50
CA LEU A 17 -1.50 4.82 -5.60
C LEU A 17 -2.30 5.95 -6.25
N VAL A 18 -3.57 5.70 -6.55
CA VAL A 18 -4.47 6.66 -7.21
C VAL A 18 -5.42 7.33 -6.23
N GLY A 19 -5.65 6.74 -5.06
CA GLY A 19 -6.43 7.35 -3.97
C GLY A 19 -6.56 6.47 -2.74
N LEU A 20 -6.93 7.10 -1.62
CA LEU A 20 -7.33 6.40 -0.39
C LEU A 20 -8.85 6.41 -0.30
N VAL A 21 -9.47 5.24 -0.26
CA VAL A 21 -10.92 5.10 -0.17
C VAL A 21 -11.32 4.90 1.29
N PHE A 22 -12.34 5.64 1.72
CA PHE A 22 -12.82 5.63 3.09
C PHE A 22 -14.34 5.80 3.15
N THR A 23 -14.94 5.47 4.29
CA THR A 23 -16.37 5.66 4.56
C THR A 23 -16.58 6.63 5.73
N ARG A 24 -17.75 7.29 5.73
CA ARG A 24 -18.17 8.23 6.78
C ARG A 24 -19.33 7.63 7.60
N GLY A 25 -19.17 7.59 8.92
CA GLY A 25 -20.21 7.10 9.83
C GLY A 25 -20.57 5.62 9.63
N LEU A 26 -21.74 5.22 10.14
CA LEU A 26 -22.27 3.84 10.04
C LEU A 26 -22.84 3.51 8.64
N PHE A 27 -23.00 4.51 7.76
CA PHE A 27 -23.59 4.33 6.44
C PHE A 27 -22.54 3.99 5.39
N VAL A 28 -22.33 2.69 5.18
CA VAL A 28 -21.38 2.11 4.21
C VAL A 28 -21.75 2.43 2.74
N LYS A 29 -22.93 3.01 2.47
CA LYS A 29 -23.43 3.22 1.10
C LYS A 29 -22.72 4.32 0.31
N GLN A 30 -21.95 5.19 0.96
CA GLN A 30 -21.21 6.26 0.28
C GLN A 30 -19.72 6.17 0.61
N ALA A 31 -18.93 5.81 -0.40
CA ALA A 31 -17.47 5.81 -0.32
C ALA A 31 -16.93 7.15 -0.84
N PHE A 32 -15.91 7.64 -0.14
CA PHE A 32 -15.19 8.87 -0.47
C PHE A 32 -13.74 8.52 -0.78
N VAL A 33 -13.07 9.41 -1.50
CA VAL A 33 -11.67 9.26 -1.87
C VAL A 33 -10.87 10.50 -1.49
N ILE A 34 -9.65 10.27 -1.03
CA ILE A 34 -8.60 11.28 -0.90
C ILE A 34 -7.57 11.06 -2.00
N ALA A 35 -7.29 12.09 -2.80
CA ALA A 35 -6.18 12.05 -3.75
C ALA A 35 -4.83 12.05 -3.01
N PRO A 36 -3.81 11.29 -3.45
CA PRO A 36 -2.54 11.16 -2.72
C PRO A 36 -1.83 12.49 -2.44
N LYS A 37 -1.90 13.44 -3.38
CA LYS A 37 -1.36 14.80 -3.24
C LYS A 37 -1.93 15.60 -2.06
N ASN A 38 -3.10 15.22 -1.55
CA ASN A 38 -3.76 15.88 -0.43
C ASN A 38 -3.36 15.26 0.92
N ILE A 39 -2.55 14.18 0.92
CA ILE A 39 -2.04 13.55 2.14
C ILE A 39 -0.82 14.33 2.61
N MET A 40 -0.89 14.91 3.80
CA MET A 40 0.24 15.60 4.42
C MET A 40 1.16 14.61 5.13
N ASN A 41 0.56 13.68 5.88
CA ASN A 41 1.27 12.73 6.72
C ASN A 41 0.41 11.46 6.95
N ALA A 42 1.05 10.33 7.17
CA ALA A 42 0.43 9.06 7.52
C ALA A 42 1.33 8.33 8.53
N GLY A 43 0.79 7.97 9.69
CA GLY A 43 1.53 7.33 10.78
C GLY A 43 0.62 7.03 11.97
N ASP A 44 1.01 6.06 12.81
CA ASP A 44 0.29 5.69 14.04
C ASP A 44 -1.21 5.41 13.85
N GLY A 45 -1.58 4.86 12.68
CA GLY A 45 -2.98 4.59 12.31
C GLY A 45 -3.79 5.83 11.93
N ILE A 46 -3.15 6.99 11.78
CA ILE A 46 -3.77 8.27 11.44
C ILE A 46 -3.24 8.74 10.07
N ILE A 47 -4.16 9.23 9.23
CA ILE A 47 -3.83 9.90 7.98
C ILE A 47 -4.30 11.36 8.08
N MET A 48 -3.35 12.28 7.93
CA MET A 48 -3.59 13.72 7.93
C MET A 48 -3.70 14.23 6.49
N ILE A 49 -4.76 14.99 6.23
CA ILE A 49 -5.03 15.60 4.93
C ILE A 49 -4.95 17.12 5.00
N SER A 50 -4.68 17.76 3.87
CA SER A 50 -4.51 19.21 3.77
C SER A 50 -5.72 20.01 4.22
N SER A 51 -6.93 19.51 3.96
CA SER A 51 -8.18 20.17 4.34
C SER A 51 -9.33 19.17 4.40
N PRO A 52 -10.39 19.41 5.21
CA PRO A 52 -11.61 18.60 5.20
C PRO A 52 -12.32 18.50 3.84
N GLU A 53 -12.12 19.50 2.97
CA GLU A 53 -12.67 19.62 1.61
C GLU A 53 -11.87 18.80 0.60
N ALA A 54 -10.73 18.22 0.99
CA ALA A 54 -9.84 17.46 0.12
C ALA A 54 -10.33 16.02 -0.17
N VAL A 55 -11.65 15.83 -0.11
CA VAL A 55 -12.34 14.55 -0.14
C VAL A 55 -13.50 14.60 -1.13
N ASP A 56 -13.48 13.68 -2.08
CA ASP A 56 -14.46 13.64 -3.16
C ASP A 56 -15.29 12.36 -3.07
N PRO A 57 -16.57 12.36 -3.47
CA PRO A 57 -17.31 11.14 -3.73
C PRO A 57 -16.58 10.25 -4.74
N ILE A 58 -16.52 8.94 -4.49
CA ILE A 58 -15.74 8.02 -5.36
C ILE A 58 -16.23 8.00 -6.82
N ASN A 59 -17.52 8.28 -7.04
CA ASN A 59 -18.14 8.34 -8.37
C ASN A 59 -17.68 9.55 -9.20
N GLU A 60 -17.09 10.57 -8.59
CA GLU A 60 -16.54 11.74 -9.29
C GLU A 60 -15.11 11.49 -9.82
N ILE A 61 -14.40 10.49 -9.29
CA ILE A 61 -13.05 10.13 -9.74
C ILE A 61 -13.07 8.79 -10.48
N ILE A 62 -13.35 8.83 -11.79
CA ILE A 62 -13.49 7.66 -12.68
C ILE A 62 -12.34 6.65 -12.49
N ARG A 63 -11.08 7.11 -12.57
CA ARG A 63 -9.89 6.25 -12.43
C ARG A 63 -9.83 5.49 -11.09
N VAL A 64 -10.31 6.09 -10.00
CA VAL A 64 -10.33 5.43 -8.68
C VAL A 64 -11.50 4.46 -8.61
N ARG A 65 -12.66 4.85 -9.15
CA ARG A 65 -13.84 3.98 -9.23
C ARG A 65 -13.53 2.67 -9.94
N ASP A 66 -12.82 2.73 -11.07
CA ASP A 66 -12.52 1.54 -11.86
C ASP A 66 -11.56 0.60 -11.09
N VAL A 67 -10.54 1.14 -10.42
CA VAL A 67 -9.64 0.38 -9.54
C VAL A 67 -10.39 -0.21 -8.33
N PHE A 68 -11.27 0.57 -7.71
CA PHE A 68 -12.09 0.12 -6.57
C PHE A 68 -13.06 -1.00 -6.97
N GLN A 69 -13.68 -0.90 -8.14
CA GLN A 69 -14.59 -1.92 -8.68
C GLN A 69 -13.86 -3.22 -9.07
N ALA A 70 -12.60 -3.11 -9.52
CA ALA A 70 -11.76 -4.27 -9.76
C ALA A 70 -11.44 -5.05 -8.47
N LYS A 71 -11.65 -4.44 -7.29
CA LYS A 71 -11.45 -5.04 -5.96
C LYS A 71 -10.07 -5.68 -5.80
N ILE A 72 -9.05 -5.03 -6.37
CA ILE A 72 -7.67 -5.50 -6.28
C ILE A 72 -7.13 -5.02 -4.94
N ASP A 73 -7.15 -5.92 -3.96
CA ASP A 73 -6.53 -5.70 -2.66
C ASP A 73 -5.19 -6.44 -2.62
N PHE A 74 -4.11 -5.68 -2.46
CA PHE A 74 -2.77 -6.24 -2.33
C PHE A 74 -2.57 -6.91 -0.98
N PHE A 75 -3.25 -6.46 0.07
CA PHE A 75 -3.08 -7.04 1.40
C PHE A 75 -3.70 -8.44 1.46
N GLY A 76 -2.89 -9.42 1.88
CA GLY A 76 -3.25 -10.84 1.87
C GLY A 76 -3.16 -11.51 0.50
N MET A 77 -2.86 -10.77 -0.57
CA MET A 77 -2.80 -11.32 -1.92
C MET A 77 -1.69 -12.39 -2.02
N PRO A 78 -2.01 -13.61 -2.51
CA PRO A 78 -1.00 -14.64 -2.71
C PRO A 78 0.01 -14.19 -3.76
N THR A 79 1.28 -14.35 -3.44
CA THR A 79 2.41 -14.01 -4.31
C THR A 79 3.05 -15.29 -4.80
N ILE A 80 3.16 -15.39 -6.12
CA ILE A 80 3.77 -16.52 -6.80
C ILE A 80 4.94 -16.05 -7.65
N SER A 81 5.87 -16.95 -7.92
CA SER A 81 6.92 -16.71 -8.88
C SER A 81 6.41 -16.88 -10.31
N GLU A 82 7.23 -16.47 -11.29
CA GLU A 82 6.97 -16.66 -12.73
C GLU A 82 6.77 -18.13 -13.08
N SER A 83 7.56 -19.04 -12.49
CA SER A 83 7.40 -20.49 -12.62
C SER A 83 6.19 -21.07 -11.87
N GLY A 84 5.45 -20.25 -11.12
CA GLY A 84 4.24 -20.67 -10.40
C GLY A 84 4.50 -21.14 -8.97
N GLN A 85 5.72 -21.01 -8.44
CA GLN A 85 6.03 -21.36 -7.06
C GLN A 85 5.35 -20.39 -6.10
N PHE A 86 4.66 -20.90 -5.08
CA PHE A 86 4.11 -20.05 -4.02
C PHE A 86 5.23 -19.49 -3.13
N ILE A 87 5.22 -18.17 -2.92
CA ILE A 87 6.25 -17.45 -2.16
C ILE A 87 5.74 -17.02 -0.79
N GLY A 88 4.46 -16.62 -0.72
CA GLY A 88 3.84 -16.07 0.49
C GLY A 88 2.63 -15.18 0.16
N HIS A 89 2.26 -14.34 1.11
CA HIS A 89 1.20 -13.34 0.96
C HIS A 89 1.76 -11.92 1.11
N CYS A 90 1.26 -10.97 0.32
CA CYS A 90 1.63 -9.58 0.48
C CYS A 90 1.04 -9.03 1.79
N LYS A 91 1.91 -8.73 2.75
CA LYS A 91 1.57 -8.25 4.09
C LYS A 91 1.57 -6.73 4.15
N ASP A 92 2.51 -6.10 3.45
CA ASP A 92 2.67 -4.65 3.47
C ASP A 92 3.28 -4.12 2.16
N LEU A 93 3.19 -2.81 1.96
CA LEU A 93 3.67 -2.09 0.79
C LEU A 93 4.39 -0.80 1.22
N LEU A 94 5.53 -0.50 0.59
CA LEU A 94 6.14 0.82 0.69
C LEU A 94 5.77 1.63 -0.55
N VAL A 95 5.08 2.76 -0.35
CA VAL A 95 4.74 3.70 -1.42
C VAL A 95 5.64 4.93 -1.29
N ASP A 96 6.24 5.34 -2.39
CA ASP A 96 7.03 6.56 -2.46
C ASP A 96 6.12 7.79 -2.33
N LYS A 97 6.50 8.74 -1.46
CA LYS A 97 5.66 9.89 -1.10
C LYS A 97 5.54 10.92 -2.23
N GLU A 98 6.53 11.00 -3.12
CA GLU A 98 6.59 12.02 -4.17
C GLU A 98 5.91 11.54 -5.46
N SER A 99 6.25 10.33 -5.89
CA SER A 99 5.78 9.72 -7.12
C SER A 99 4.47 8.95 -6.95
N PHE A 100 4.15 8.54 -5.71
CA PHE A 100 3.02 7.68 -5.35
C PHE A 100 3.07 6.29 -5.97
N PHE A 101 4.24 5.82 -6.39
CA PHE A 101 4.41 4.44 -6.85
C PHE A 101 4.79 3.52 -5.69
N ILE A 102 4.31 2.29 -5.74
CA ILE A 102 4.85 1.23 -4.89
C ILE A 102 6.33 1.07 -5.23
N HIS A 103 7.17 1.15 -4.21
CA HIS A 103 8.60 0.92 -4.29
C HIS A 103 8.95 -0.50 -3.82
N ARG A 104 8.29 -1.00 -2.77
CA ARG A 104 8.55 -2.34 -2.21
C ARG A 104 7.27 -3.08 -1.82
N PHE A 105 7.32 -4.40 -1.94
CA PHE A 105 6.31 -5.36 -1.48
C PHE A 105 6.93 -6.22 -0.36
N TYR A 106 6.25 -6.31 0.77
CA TYR A 106 6.64 -7.16 1.89
C TYR A 106 5.80 -8.43 1.85
N ILE A 107 6.45 -9.55 1.57
CA ILE A 107 5.79 -10.85 1.37
C ILE A 107 6.12 -11.76 2.54
N GLN A 108 5.08 -12.19 3.26
CA GLN A 108 5.19 -13.06 4.41
C GLN A 108 4.82 -14.51 4.06
N SER A 109 5.64 -15.46 4.50
CA SER A 109 5.33 -16.89 4.46
C SER A 109 5.71 -17.52 5.80
N GLY A 110 4.70 -17.79 6.63
CA GLY A 110 4.91 -18.23 8.01
C GLY A 110 5.71 -17.19 8.81
N GLN A 111 6.87 -17.59 9.33
CA GLN A 111 7.79 -16.72 10.07
C GLN A 111 8.83 -16.01 9.17
N SER A 112 8.88 -16.35 7.88
CA SER A 112 9.80 -15.72 6.94
C SER A 112 9.16 -14.50 6.27
N GLU A 113 9.94 -13.45 6.07
CA GLU A 113 9.56 -12.26 5.31
C GLU A 113 10.57 -12.05 4.18
N ARG A 114 10.07 -11.67 3.00
CA ARG A 114 10.88 -11.31 1.83
C ARG A 114 10.42 -9.97 1.31
N ILE A 115 11.37 -9.18 0.82
CA ILE A 115 11.10 -7.86 0.25
C ILE A 115 11.37 -7.96 -1.25
N PHE A 116 10.41 -7.53 -2.06
CA PHE A 116 10.55 -7.41 -3.50
C PHE A 116 10.44 -5.94 -3.90
N SER A 117 11.29 -5.51 -4.82
CA SER A 117 11.16 -4.20 -5.46
C SER A 117 10.02 -4.22 -6.47
N ARG A 118 9.58 -3.04 -6.91
CA ARG A 118 8.61 -2.94 -8.02
C ARG A 118 9.09 -3.61 -9.30
N ASP A 119 10.40 -3.62 -9.55
CA ASP A 119 11.00 -4.20 -10.75
C ASP A 119 11.00 -5.73 -10.75
N ASP A 120 10.86 -6.34 -9.58
CA ASP A 120 10.72 -7.78 -9.42
C ASP A 120 9.30 -8.26 -9.75
N VAL A 121 8.30 -7.37 -9.70
CA VAL A 121 6.89 -7.68 -10.00
C VAL A 121 6.65 -7.58 -11.50
N ILE A 122 6.33 -8.71 -12.13
CA ILE A 122 6.04 -8.82 -13.56
C ILE A 122 4.54 -8.77 -13.87
N GLY A 123 3.68 -8.99 -12.87
CA GLY A 123 2.25 -8.93 -13.08
C GLY A 123 1.44 -8.88 -11.79
N VAL A 124 0.29 -8.20 -11.89
CA VAL A 124 -0.74 -8.17 -10.85
C VAL A 124 -2.05 -8.58 -11.49
N THR A 125 -2.72 -9.55 -10.89
CA THR A 125 -4.10 -9.92 -11.24
C THR A 125 -5.02 -9.60 -10.06
N ASN A 126 -6.33 -9.79 -10.23
CA ASN A 126 -7.28 -9.68 -9.12
C ASN A 126 -7.11 -10.73 -8.02
N LYS A 127 -6.27 -11.76 -8.23
CA LYS A 127 -6.12 -12.88 -7.29
C LYS A 127 -4.69 -13.13 -6.83
N LYS A 128 -3.69 -12.64 -7.56
CA LYS A 128 -2.28 -12.96 -7.31
C LYS A 128 -1.32 -11.91 -7.82
N LEU A 129 -0.22 -11.77 -7.08
CA LEU A 129 0.97 -11.01 -7.43
C LEU A 129 1.99 -11.98 -8.04
N ILE A 130 2.63 -11.61 -9.16
CA ILE A 130 3.58 -12.45 -9.87
C ILE A 130 4.95 -11.76 -9.88
N VAL A 131 5.98 -12.45 -9.37
CA VAL A 131 7.36 -11.93 -9.30
C VAL A 131 8.34 -12.79 -10.10
N LYS A 132 9.47 -12.21 -10.52
CA LYS A 132 10.55 -12.90 -11.24
C LYS A 132 11.15 -14.02 -10.39
N ASP A 133 11.41 -15.18 -11.00
CA ASP A 133 12.14 -16.27 -10.33
C ASP A 133 13.55 -15.83 -9.88
N GLY A 134 14.20 -14.95 -10.65
CA GLY A 134 15.53 -14.42 -10.34
C GLY A 134 15.60 -13.63 -9.03
N ALA A 135 14.49 -13.00 -8.62
CA ALA A 135 14.41 -12.21 -7.40
C ALA A 135 14.41 -13.09 -6.12
N LEU A 136 14.09 -14.39 -6.24
CA LEU A 136 14.01 -15.30 -5.10
C LEU A 136 15.37 -15.62 -4.46
N LYS A 137 16.47 -15.29 -5.15
CA LYS A 137 17.84 -15.62 -4.72
C LYS A 137 18.43 -14.61 -3.73
N GLN A 138 17.77 -13.47 -3.51
CA GLN A 138 18.25 -12.47 -2.56
C GLN A 138 17.72 -12.79 -1.14
N LYS A 139 18.58 -13.40 -0.31
CA LYS A 139 18.38 -13.41 1.15
C LYS A 139 18.52 -11.97 1.64
N VAL A 140 17.51 -11.46 2.33
CA VAL A 140 17.57 -10.20 3.06
C VAL A 140 18.55 -10.40 4.21
N GLU A 141 19.71 -9.75 4.13
CA GLU A 141 20.63 -9.57 5.24
C GLU A 141 19.98 -8.58 6.23
N ASP A 142 19.97 -8.96 7.50
CA ASP A 142 19.15 -8.37 8.57
C ASP A 142 19.22 -6.83 8.61
N GLN A 143 18.08 -6.16 8.41
CA GLN A 143 17.96 -4.77 8.83
C GLN A 143 17.87 -4.75 10.37
N LYS A 144 18.99 -4.34 10.99
CA LYS A 144 19.06 -3.97 12.40
C LYS A 144 17.89 -3.04 12.73
N PRO A 145 17.12 -3.27 13.81
CA PRO A 145 16.03 -2.38 14.20
C PRO A 145 16.54 -0.94 14.31
N LEU A 146 15.71 0.00 13.84
CA LEU A 146 15.98 1.44 13.88
C LEU A 146 16.56 1.81 15.26
N PRO A 147 17.68 2.55 15.32
CA PRO A 147 18.19 3.03 16.60
C PRO A 147 17.09 3.86 17.27
N SER A 148 16.72 3.46 18.49
CA SER A 148 15.80 4.22 19.33
C SER A 148 16.31 5.65 19.45
N LEU A 149 15.48 6.63 19.07
CA LEU A 149 15.75 8.05 19.29
C LEU A 149 16.03 8.26 20.78
N ASN A 150 17.28 8.56 21.14
CA ASN A 150 17.60 9.03 22.48
C ASN A 150 16.84 10.34 22.71
N PRO A 151 16.15 10.52 23.84
CA PRO A 151 15.62 11.83 24.20
C PRO A 151 16.77 12.83 24.33
N ALA A 152 16.62 13.99 23.70
CA ALA A 152 17.61 15.07 23.74
C ALA A 152 17.95 15.44 25.20
N PRO A 153 19.22 15.79 25.52
CA PRO A 153 19.60 16.18 26.86
C PRO A 153 18.82 17.44 27.27
N ALA A 154 18.25 17.41 28.47
CA ALA A 154 17.66 18.58 29.10
C ALA A 154 18.76 19.65 29.28
N LEU A 155 18.50 20.87 28.80
CA LEU A 155 19.33 22.03 29.08
C LEU A 155 19.31 22.27 30.60
N ALA A 156 20.49 22.27 31.21
CA ALA A 156 20.74 22.65 32.60
C ALA A 156 20.79 24.16 32.76
#